data_AF-A0A671TC81-F1
#
_entry.id   AF-A0A671TC81-F1
#
_cell.length_a   1.000
_cell.length_b   1.000
_cell.length_c   1.000
_cell.angle_alpha   90.00
_cell.angle_beta   90.00
_cell.angle_gamma   90.00
#
_symmetry.space_group_name_H-M   'P 1'
#
loop_
_entity.id
_entity.type
_entity.pdbx_description
1 polymer ?
#
loop_
_entity_poly.entity_id
_entity_poly.type
_entity_poly.pdbx_seq_one_letter_code
_entity_poly.pdbx_strand_id
1 'polypeptide(L)'
;METWTFLVHYSQNNMAQKSLCSEDETRLVRTLFTGYNKVVLVTVGLQLIQLISVDEVNQIVTSNVRLKQQWKDVNLQWNPDDYGGIRKIRIPSTDIWKPDLVLYNNADGDFAIVHETKVLLEHTGMITWTPPAIFKSYYEIVVLHFPFDLQNCSMKLGTWTYDGNLTSSAVPLIGKYMLFTMIFVIASIIITVIVINTHHRSPSTHTMPAWVRKAAEEWKFVAMVLDHILLCVFMAVCIIGTLGVFAGCLIELSML
;
A
#
# COMPACT_ATOMS: atom_id res chain seq x y z
N MET A 1 -19.86 16.98 0.27
CA MET A 1 -18.58 16.95 1.01
C MET A 1 -18.51 15.60 1.66
N GLU A 2 -17.68 14.72 1.13
CA GLU A 2 -17.40 13.45 1.78
C GLU A 2 -16.31 13.68 2.83
N THR A 3 -16.54 13.17 4.04
CA THR A 3 -15.62 13.31 5.18
C THR A 3 -15.23 11.93 5.66
N TRP A 4 -13.93 11.70 5.77
CA TRP A 4 -13.33 10.43 6.17
C TRP A 4 -12.53 10.65 7.46
N THR A 5 -12.48 9.66 8.34
CA THR A 5 -11.79 9.77 9.63
C THR A 5 -10.78 8.64 9.76
N PHE A 6 -9.52 8.98 10.06
CA PHE A 6 -8.41 8.03 10.18
C PHE A 6 -7.68 8.19 11.53
N LEU A 7 -7.09 7.11 12.03
CA LEU A 7 -6.23 7.10 13.23
C LEU A 7 -4.77 7.07 12.80
N VAL A 8 -3.96 7.99 13.34
CA VAL A 8 -2.54 8.11 12.97
C VAL A 8 -1.68 8.19 14.23
N HIS A 9 -0.57 7.45 14.26
CA HIS A 9 0.42 7.44 15.35
C HIS A 9 1.60 8.34 15.00
N TYR A 10 2.20 9.06 15.94
CA TYR A 10 3.37 9.90 15.63
C TYR A 10 4.32 10.16 16.80
N SER A 11 5.62 10.21 16.51
CA SER A 11 6.71 10.64 17.39
C SER A 11 7.56 11.75 16.72
N GLN A 12 7.67 12.92 17.36
CA GLN A 12 8.33 14.14 16.86
C GLN A 12 9.55 14.43 17.75
N ASN A 13 10.71 14.76 17.16
CA ASN A 13 11.85 15.31 17.90
C ASN A 13 11.98 16.80 17.59
N ASN A 14 12.06 17.61 18.65
CA ASN A 14 11.97 19.07 18.66
C ASN A 14 12.84 19.81 17.64
N MET A 15 12.23 20.75 16.90
CA MET A 15 12.91 21.95 16.41
C MET A 15 11.97 23.16 16.49
N ALA A 16 12.39 24.20 17.21
CA ALA A 16 11.69 25.47 17.31
C ALA A 16 12.42 26.51 16.44
N GLN A 17 11.74 27.13 15.47
CA GLN A 17 12.29 28.25 14.70
C GLN A 17 11.49 29.54 14.95
N LYS A 18 12.24 30.65 15.09
CA LYS A 18 11.78 31.98 15.51
C LYS A 18 10.88 32.65 14.48
N SER A 19 9.66 33.02 14.90
CA SER A 19 8.75 33.95 14.22
C SER A 19 8.75 35.31 14.93
N LEU A 20 8.69 36.43 14.20
CA LEU A 20 8.44 37.77 14.74
C LEU A 20 7.02 37.81 15.31
N CYS A 21 6.87 37.65 16.62
CA CYS A 21 5.56 37.72 17.27
C CYS A 21 5.60 38.32 18.68
N SER A 22 4.41 38.63 19.20
CA SER A 22 4.20 39.10 20.58
C SER A 22 4.92 38.22 21.60
N GLU A 23 5.39 38.81 22.69
CA GLU A 23 6.15 38.10 23.73
C GLU A 23 5.32 36.96 24.37
N ASP A 24 4.01 37.19 24.53
CA ASP A 24 3.05 36.19 25.01
C ASP A 24 2.86 35.03 24.03
N GLU A 25 2.81 35.33 22.73
CA GLU A 25 2.66 34.32 21.68
C GLU A 25 3.93 33.47 21.56
N THR A 26 5.10 34.12 21.70
CA THR A 26 6.40 33.45 21.70
C THR A 26 6.56 32.52 22.92
N ARG A 27 6.09 32.95 24.10
CA ARG A 27 6.08 32.15 25.33
C ARG A 27 5.17 30.94 25.21
N LEU A 28 3.97 31.14 24.66
CA LEU A 28 3.00 30.06 24.44
C LEU A 28 3.59 28.99 23.50
N VAL A 29 4.06 29.40 22.33
CA VAL A 29 4.66 28.51 21.33
C VAL A 29 5.77 27.65 21.96
N ARG A 30 6.69 28.25 22.72
CA ARG A 30 7.80 27.51 23.36
C ARG A 30 7.31 26.42 24.32
N THR A 31 6.23 26.68 25.05
CA THR A 31 5.71 25.77 26.09
C THR A 31 4.98 24.57 25.48
N LEU A 32 4.27 24.78 24.37
CA LEU A 32 3.47 23.73 23.73
C LEU A 32 4.32 22.64 23.04
N PHE A 33 5.56 22.95 22.66
CA PHE A 33 6.45 22.01 21.96
C PHE A 33 7.36 21.17 22.87
N THR A 34 7.22 21.23 24.20
CA THR A 34 8.03 20.37 25.08
C THR A 34 7.40 18.99 25.27
N GLY A 35 8.01 17.93 24.70
CA GLY A 35 7.69 16.52 25.01
C GLY A 35 6.52 15.91 24.22
N TYR A 36 6.55 16.02 22.89
CA TYR A 36 5.42 15.70 22.01
C TYR A 36 5.44 14.24 21.47
N ASN A 37 4.51 13.39 21.91
CA ASN A 37 4.32 12.03 21.33
C ASN A 37 2.93 11.42 21.66
N LYS A 38 1.98 11.34 20.70
CA LYS A 38 0.63 10.72 20.87
C LYS A 38 -0.06 10.33 19.53
N VAL A 39 -1.11 9.50 19.66
CA VAL A 39 -2.04 9.08 18.59
C VAL A 39 -3.13 10.14 18.39
N VAL A 40 -3.46 10.44 17.13
CA VAL A 40 -4.38 11.51 16.77
C VAL A 40 -5.42 11.02 15.76
N LEU A 41 -6.70 11.37 16.01
CA LEU A 41 -7.80 11.19 15.08
C LEU A 41 -7.84 12.36 14.11
N VAL A 42 -7.74 12.08 12.82
CA VAL A 42 -7.73 13.08 11.75
C VAL A 42 -9.00 12.95 10.91
N THR A 43 -9.80 14.01 10.86
CA THR A 43 -10.91 14.15 9.92
C THR A 43 -10.41 14.84 8.65
N VAL A 44 -10.57 14.17 7.52
CA VAL A 44 -10.20 14.66 6.19
C VAL A 44 -11.47 14.94 5.39
N GLY A 45 -11.52 16.11 4.76
CA GLY A 45 -12.56 16.48 3.82
C GLY A 45 -11.93 17.07 2.56
N LEU A 46 -12.46 16.70 1.41
CA LEU A 46 -12.02 17.23 0.14
C LEU A 46 -13.06 18.21 -0.41
N GLN A 47 -12.61 19.38 -0.84
CA GLN A 47 -13.44 20.35 -1.55
C GLN A 47 -12.86 20.58 -2.94
N LEU A 48 -13.58 20.13 -3.97
CA LEU A 48 -13.25 20.45 -5.36
C LEU A 48 -13.53 21.94 -5.60
N ILE A 49 -12.51 22.67 -6.08
CA ILE A 49 -12.67 24.05 -6.54
C ILE A 49 -13.06 24.04 -8.02
N GLN A 50 -12.24 23.38 -8.84
CA GLN A 50 -12.44 23.30 -10.29
C GLN A 50 -11.73 22.07 -10.86
N LEU A 51 -12.26 21.60 -11.98
CA LEU A 51 -11.59 20.67 -12.89
C LEU A 51 -10.74 21.49 -13.87
N ILE A 52 -9.42 21.32 -13.84
CA ILE A 52 -8.50 22.11 -14.67
C ILE A 52 -8.45 21.54 -16.09
N SER A 53 -8.19 20.24 -16.20
CA SER A 53 -8.12 19.54 -17.48
C SER A 53 -8.41 18.06 -17.32
N VAL A 54 -8.93 17.48 -18.40
CA VAL A 54 -9.06 16.04 -18.60
C VAL A 54 -8.25 15.75 -19.86
N ASP A 55 -7.31 14.82 -19.74
CA ASP A 55 -6.49 14.35 -20.84
C ASP A 55 -6.87 12.90 -21.12
N GLU A 56 -7.68 12.69 -22.16
CA GLU A 56 -8.19 11.37 -22.53
C GLU A 56 -7.08 10.48 -23.10
N VAL A 57 -6.03 11.07 -23.69
CA VAL A 57 -4.92 10.33 -24.31
C VAL A 57 -3.96 9.82 -23.23
N ASN A 58 -3.58 10.69 -22.30
CA ASN A 58 -2.70 10.31 -21.20
C ASN A 58 -3.44 9.69 -20.01
N GLN A 59 -4.78 9.66 -20.04
CA GLN A 59 -5.63 9.13 -18.96
C GLN A 59 -5.43 9.84 -17.62
N ILE A 60 -5.25 11.17 -17.68
CA ILE A 60 -4.95 12.01 -16.50
C ILE A 60 -6.04 13.06 -16.31
N VAL A 61 -6.50 13.18 -15.07
CA VAL A 61 -7.41 14.25 -14.65
C VAL A 61 -6.67 15.18 -13.71
N THR A 62 -6.63 16.47 -14.06
CA THR A 62 -6.03 17.52 -13.23
C THR A 62 -7.12 18.33 -12.55
N SER A 63 -7.12 18.35 -11.22
CA SER A 63 -8.12 19.04 -10.41
C SER A 63 -7.49 19.99 -9.39
N ASN A 64 -8.14 21.12 -9.14
CA ASN A 64 -7.79 22.05 -8.08
C ASN A 64 -8.70 21.81 -6.89
N VAL A 65 -8.10 21.44 -5.75
CA VAL A 65 -8.84 21.03 -4.56
C VAL A 65 -8.33 21.76 -3.31
N ARG A 66 -9.21 21.91 -2.32
CA ARG A 66 -8.82 22.24 -0.94
C ARG A 66 -8.93 20.99 -0.10
N LEU A 67 -7.82 20.62 0.53
CA LEU A 67 -7.75 19.48 1.42
C LEU A 67 -7.99 19.97 2.84
N LYS A 68 -9.20 19.80 3.39
CA LYS A 68 -9.51 20.17 4.77
C LYS A 68 -9.14 19.05 5.71
N GLN A 69 -8.18 19.30 6.58
CA GLN A 69 -7.73 18.37 7.61
C GLN A 69 -8.02 18.99 8.96
N GLN A 70 -8.63 18.21 9.85
CA GLN A 70 -8.95 18.63 11.20
C GLN A 70 -8.53 17.54 12.16
N TRP A 71 -7.80 17.92 13.20
CA TRP A 71 -7.43 17.00 14.25
C TRP A 71 -7.31 17.74 15.57
N LYS A 72 -7.44 16.99 16.66
CA LYS A 72 -7.31 17.54 18.00
C LYS A 72 -6.00 17.08 18.62
N ASP A 73 -5.24 18.05 19.07
CA ASP A 73 -3.99 17.86 19.76
C ASP A 73 -4.14 18.27 21.23
N VAL A 74 -3.81 17.35 22.13
CA VAL A 74 -3.93 17.60 23.57
C VAL A 74 -2.77 18.41 24.12
N ASN A 75 -1.62 18.41 23.46
CA ASN A 75 -0.43 19.13 23.91
C ASN A 75 -0.50 20.62 23.51
N LEU A 76 -1.28 20.95 22.47
CA LEU A 76 -1.44 22.31 21.95
C LEU A 76 -2.64 23.06 22.57
N GLN A 77 -2.97 22.78 23.85
CA GLN A 77 -4.07 23.43 24.57
C GLN A 77 -3.54 24.52 25.51
N TRP A 78 -4.28 25.62 25.64
CA TRP A 78 -3.95 26.68 26.59
C TRP A 78 -5.20 27.35 27.15
N ASN A 79 -5.06 27.98 28.32
CA ASN A 79 -6.09 28.81 28.90
C ASN A 79 -6.00 30.24 28.31
N PRO A 80 -7.05 30.78 27.66
CA PRO A 80 -7.04 32.13 27.12
C PRO A 80 -6.72 33.22 28.16
N ASP A 81 -7.13 33.02 29.41
CA ASP A 81 -6.96 34.02 30.48
C ASP A 81 -5.48 34.30 30.80
N ASP A 82 -4.60 33.31 30.62
CA ASP A 82 -3.15 33.41 30.89
C ASP A 82 -2.38 34.14 29.77
N TYR A 83 -3.00 34.34 28.61
CA TYR A 83 -2.38 34.85 27.38
C TYR A 83 -3.23 35.95 26.73
N GLY A 84 -3.77 36.88 27.54
CA GLY A 84 -4.44 38.08 27.03
C GLY A 84 -5.75 37.81 26.28
N GLY A 85 -6.44 36.72 26.60
CA GLY A 85 -7.73 36.34 25.99
C GLY A 85 -7.60 35.72 24.59
N ILE A 86 -6.40 35.35 24.14
CA ILE A 86 -6.18 34.78 22.81
C ILE A 86 -6.81 33.39 22.72
N ARG A 87 -7.77 33.22 21.80
CA ARG A 87 -8.49 31.94 21.59
C ARG A 87 -8.08 31.18 20.33
N LYS A 88 -7.50 31.85 19.33
CA LYS A 88 -7.08 31.24 18.07
C LYS A 88 -5.79 31.90 17.58
N ILE A 89 -4.86 31.10 17.06
CA ILE A 89 -3.60 31.55 16.48
C ILE A 89 -3.35 30.88 15.14
N ARG A 90 -2.50 31.50 14.31
CA ARG A 90 -2.09 30.95 13.01
C ARG A 90 -0.60 30.65 13.02
N ILE A 91 -0.27 29.37 13.02
CA ILE A 91 1.12 28.90 13.06
C ILE A 91 1.49 28.20 11.74
N PRO A 92 2.75 28.22 11.31
CA PRO A 92 3.20 27.46 10.14
C PRO A 92 2.94 25.95 10.28
N SER A 93 2.59 25.27 9.18
CA SER A 93 2.40 23.80 9.15
C SER A 93 3.70 23.00 9.25
N THR A 94 4.85 23.66 9.20
CA THR A 94 6.18 23.05 9.34
C THR A 94 6.51 22.71 10.79
N ASP A 95 6.02 23.52 11.72
CA ASP A 95 6.43 23.48 13.12
C ASP A 95 5.61 22.48 13.93
N ILE A 96 4.44 22.09 13.41
CA ILE A 96 3.57 21.10 14.02
C ILE A 96 3.60 19.78 13.26
N TRP A 97 3.18 18.72 13.96
CA TRP A 97 2.84 17.48 13.29
C TRP A 97 1.67 17.69 12.32
N LYS A 98 1.77 17.06 11.15
CA LYS A 98 0.72 17.00 10.12
C LYS A 98 0.64 15.55 9.61
N PRO A 99 -0.55 15.06 9.23
CA PRO A 99 -0.69 13.72 8.69
C PRO A 99 -0.07 13.63 7.28
N ASP A 100 0.47 12.47 6.97
CA ASP A 100 1.13 12.12 5.71
C ASP A 100 0.12 11.63 4.66
N LEU A 101 -0.82 12.51 4.28
CA LEU A 101 -1.81 12.21 3.25
C LEU A 101 -1.19 12.21 1.86
N VAL A 102 -1.41 11.11 1.13
CA VAL A 102 -0.92 10.88 -0.22
C VAL A 102 -2.07 10.49 -1.15
N LEU A 103 -1.96 10.93 -2.41
CA LEU A 103 -2.82 10.48 -3.51
C LEU A 103 -2.21 9.20 -4.11
N TYR A 104 -2.87 8.07 -3.94
CA TYR A 104 -2.36 6.77 -4.40
C TYR A 104 -2.34 6.65 -5.92
N ASN A 105 -3.35 7.20 -6.60
CA ASN A 105 -3.41 7.22 -8.06
C ASN A 105 -2.79 8.51 -8.64
N ASN A 106 -1.71 9.02 -8.06
CA ASN A 106 -1.02 10.20 -8.55
C ASN A 106 -0.29 9.94 -9.87
N ALA A 107 -0.41 10.87 -10.81
CA ALA A 107 0.23 10.79 -12.14
C ALA A 107 1.55 11.56 -12.25
N ASP A 108 1.84 12.47 -11.32
CA ASP A 108 2.96 13.41 -11.46
C ASP A 108 4.27 12.97 -10.76
N GLY A 109 4.28 11.79 -10.12
CA GLY A 109 5.44 11.27 -9.39
C GLY A 109 5.80 12.03 -8.10
N ASP A 110 5.37 13.28 -7.93
CA ASP A 110 5.49 14.04 -6.68
C ASP A 110 4.29 13.77 -5.77
N PHE A 111 4.55 13.06 -4.67
CA PHE A 111 3.54 12.68 -3.67
C PHE A 111 3.29 13.79 -2.63
N ALA A 112 4.13 14.84 -2.57
CA ALA A 112 4.00 15.95 -1.63
C ALA A 112 3.13 17.06 -2.24
N ILE A 113 1.82 16.80 -2.37
CA ILE A 113 0.94 17.58 -3.24
C ILE A 113 0.45 18.90 -2.61
N VAL A 114 1.05 19.32 -1.50
CA VAL A 114 0.46 20.30 -0.60
C VAL A 114 1.37 21.51 -0.41
N HIS A 115 0.90 22.68 -0.81
CA HIS A 115 1.57 23.94 -0.49
C HIS A 115 1.60 24.14 1.02
N GLU A 116 2.79 24.41 1.57
CA GLU A 116 2.94 24.73 2.99
C GLU A 116 2.21 26.03 3.31
N THR A 117 1.20 25.93 4.15
CA THR A 117 0.33 27.06 4.52
C THR A 117 0.16 27.10 6.03
N LYS A 118 -0.18 28.27 6.57
CA LYS A 118 -0.44 28.40 8.00
C LYS A 118 -1.67 27.57 8.37
N VAL A 119 -1.59 26.88 9.51
CA VAL A 119 -2.72 26.21 10.12
C VAL A 119 -3.45 27.15 11.08
N LEU A 120 -4.72 26.87 11.35
CA LEU A 120 -5.48 27.52 12.40
C LEU A 120 -5.50 26.60 13.63
N LEU A 121 -4.96 27.08 14.74
CA LEU A 121 -4.97 26.38 16.03
C LEU A 121 -5.89 27.14 17.00
N GLU A 122 -6.82 26.42 17.62
CA GLU A 122 -7.71 26.95 18.66
C GLU A 122 -7.23 26.57 20.06
N HIS A 123 -7.59 27.37 21.07
CA HIS A 123 -7.18 27.15 22.47
C HIS A 123 -7.59 25.78 23.05
N THR A 124 -8.61 25.16 22.46
CA THR A 124 -9.09 23.81 22.79
C THR A 124 -8.17 22.70 22.26
N GLY A 125 -7.11 23.05 21.52
CA GLY A 125 -6.21 22.12 20.85
C GLY A 125 -6.74 21.62 19.51
N MET A 126 -7.85 22.17 19.00
CA MET A 126 -8.37 21.85 17.68
C MET A 126 -7.52 22.54 16.61
N ILE A 127 -6.95 21.75 15.70
CA ILE A 127 -6.19 22.23 14.55
C ILE A 127 -7.03 22.04 13.29
N THR A 128 -7.10 23.09 12.49
CA THR A 128 -7.68 23.05 11.14
C THR A 128 -6.64 23.50 10.13
N TRP A 129 -6.35 22.63 9.16
CA TRP A 129 -5.46 22.92 8.05
C TRP A 129 -6.20 22.73 6.72
N THR A 130 -6.22 23.75 5.87
CA THR A 130 -6.94 23.74 4.60
C THR A 130 -6.05 24.21 3.44
N PRO A 131 -4.96 23.49 3.14
CA PRO A 131 -4.07 23.86 2.05
C PRO A 131 -4.74 23.67 0.68
N PRO A 132 -4.42 24.53 -0.30
CA PRO A 132 -4.73 24.26 -1.70
C PRO A 132 -3.76 23.20 -2.26
N ALA A 133 -4.29 22.32 -3.10
CA ALA A 133 -3.53 21.27 -3.75
C ALA A 133 -4.00 21.08 -5.20
N ILE A 134 -3.07 20.73 -6.09
CA ILE A 134 -3.37 20.38 -7.48
C ILE A 134 -3.17 18.87 -7.60
N PHE A 135 -4.26 18.13 -7.74
CA PHE A 135 -4.24 16.68 -7.86
C PHE A 135 -4.25 16.29 -9.33
N LYS A 136 -3.19 15.58 -9.75
CA LYS A 136 -3.13 14.88 -11.04
C LYS A 136 -3.39 13.41 -10.77
N SER A 137 -4.60 12.94 -11.03
CA SER A 137 -4.99 11.57 -10.79
C SER A 137 -5.05 10.77 -12.10
N TYR A 138 -4.45 9.59 -12.11
CA TYR A 138 -4.68 8.58 -13.14
C TYR A 138 -6.09 8.01 -13.01
N TYR A 139 -6.81 7.98 -14.13
CA TYR A 139 -8.13 7.38 -14.24
C TYR A 139 -8.32 6.75 -15.62
N GLU A 140 -8.89 5.55 -15.66
CA GLU A 140 -9.17 4.84 -16.90
C GLU A 140 -10.34 5.50 -17.65
N ILE A 141 -10.04 6.19 -18.75
CA ILE A 141 -11.03 6.85 -19.59
C ILE A 141 -11.43 5.88 -20.70
N VAL A 142 -12.68 5.42 -20.66
CA VAL A 142 -13.26 4.56 -21.69
C VAL A 142 -14.15 5.40 -22.60
N VAL A 143 -13.77 5.54 -23.87
CA VAL A 143 -14.50 6.33 -24.85
C VAL A 143 -15.44 5.41 -25.64
N LEU A 144 -16.72 5.39 -25.26
CA LEU A 144 -17.73 4.53 -25.92
C LEU A 144 -18.71 5.33 -26.79
N HIS A 145 -19.03 6.57 -26.42
CA HIS A 145 -20.11 7.38 -26.99
C HIS A 145 -19.69 8.85 -27.18
N PHE A 146 -18.53 9.07 -27.80
CA PHE A 146 -18.03 10.41 -28.06
C PHE A 146 -19.02 11.25 -28.89
N PRO A 147 -19.30 12.51 -28.54
CA PRO A 147 -18.72 13.33 -27.47
C PRO A 147 -19.54 13.38 -26.15
N PHE A 148 -20.57 12.54 -26.00
CA PHE A 148 -21.51 12.58 -24.87
C PHE A 148 -21.22 11.50 -23.81
N ASP A 149 -19.94 11.26 -23.54
CA ASP A 149 -19.48 10.25 -22.61
C ASP A 149 -19.70 10.65 -21.14
N LEU A 150 -20.00 9.67 -20.29
CA LEU A 150 -19.98 9.83 -18.83
C LEU A 150 -18.75 9.13 -18.27
N GLN A 151 -17.94 9.87 -17.50
CA GLN A 151 -16.72 9.36 -16.87
C GLN A 151 -16.86 9.45 -15.34
N ASN A 152 -16.44 8.40 -14.63
CA ASN A 152 -16.56 8.29 -13.17
C ASN A 152 -15.20 8.33 -12.47
N CYS A 153 -14.54 9.48 -12.57
CA CYS A 153 -13.18 9.65 -12.05
C CYS A 153 -13.14 9.61 -10.53
N SER A 154 -12.34 8.69 -9.96
CA SER A 154 -12.15 8.58 -8.50
C SER A 154 -10.73 9.00 -8.07
N MET A 155 -10.65 9.68 -6.92
CA MET A 155 -9.37 10.06 -6.29
C MET A 155 -9.18 9.22 -5.03
N LYS A 156 -8.05 8.51 -4.92
CA LYS A 156 -7.74 7.63 -3.78
C LYS A 156 -6.77 8.33 -2.83
N LEU A 157 -7.28 8.84 -1.72
CA LEU A 157 -6.49 9.50 -0.68
C LEU A 157 -6.31 8.58 0.52
N GLY A 158 -5.11 8.51 1.06
CA GLY A 158 -4.85 7.82 2.32
C GLY A 158 -3.50 8.20 2.89
N THR A 159 -3.20 7.71 4.09
CA THR A 159 -1.90 7.88 4.73
C THR A 159 -0.86 6.96 4.10
N TRP A 160 0.39 7.43 3.97
CA TRP A 160 1.48 6.65 3.37
C TRP A 160 2.08 5.63 4.32
N THR A 161 2.28 6.01 5.58
CA THR A 161 3.04 5.22 6.56
C THR A 161 2.14 4.48 7.56
N TYR A 162 0.86 4.83 7.61
CA TYR A 162 -0.06 4.37 8.64
C TYR A 162 -1.28 3.71 8.01
N ASP A 163 -1.21 2.39 7.88
CA ASP A 163 -2.39 1.57 7.60
C ASP A 163 -3.10 1.24 8.91
N GLY A 164 -4.39 1.57 9.00
CA GLY A 164 -5.27 1.14 10.10
C GLY A 164 -5.46 -0.38 10.21
N ASN A 165 -4.85 -1.15 9.31
CA ASN A 165 -4.71 -2.60 9.36
C ASN A 165 -3.53 -3.01 8.48
N LEU A 166 -2.30 -3.00 9.02
CA LEU A 166 -1.22 -3.86 8.53
C LEU A 166 -1.61 -5.32 8.81
N THR A 167 -2.48 -5.88 7.97
CA THR A 167 -2.56 -7.33 7.80
C THR A 167 -2.28 -7.60 6.35
N SER A 168 -1.40 -8.57 6.13
CA SER A 168 -0.96 -9.11 4.85
C SER A 168 -2.12 -9.60 3.97
N SER A 169 -2.95 -8.69 3.50
CA SER A 169 -4.04 -8.98 2.59
C SER A 169 -3.47 -8.99 1.19
N ALA A 170 -3.53 -10.17 0.60
CA ALA A 170 -2.96 -10.54 -0.68
C ALA A 170 -1.42 -10.64 -0.67
N VAL A 171 -0.92 -11.80 -0.23
CA VAL A 171 -0.09 -12.52 -1.21
C VAL A 171 -1.02 -12.67 -2.41
N PRO A 172 -0.78 -11.97 -3.53
CA PRO A 172 -1.71 -12.01 -4.66
C PRO A 172 -1.95 -13.49 -4.95
N LEU A 173 -3.20 -13.88 -5.23
CA LEU A 173 -3.59 -15.29 -5.30
C LEU A 173 -2.61 -16.09 -6.20
N ILE A 174 -2.11 -15.42 -7.25
CA ILE A 174 -0.99 -15.84 -8.10
C ILE A 174 0.27 -16.29 -7.32
N GLY A 175 0.72 -15.54 -6.31
CA GLY A 175 1.86 -15.86 -5.47
C GLY A 175 1.65 -17.09 -4.58
N LYS A 176 0.43 -17.33 -4.09
CA LYS A 176 0.11 -18.57 -3.34
C LYS A 176 0.14 -19.79 -4.27
N TYR A 177 -0.37 -19.65 -5.50
CA TYR A 177 -0.32 -20.71 -6.50
C TYR A 177 1.11 -20.95 -7.02
N MET A 178 1.89 -19.91 -7.29
CA MET A 178 3.28 -20.03 -7.75
C MET A 178 4.18 -20.69 -6.70
N LEU A 179 3.93 -20.44 -5.41
CA LEU A 179 4.67 -21.09 -4.33
C LEU A 179 4.29 -22.58 -4.23
N PHE A 180 3.01 -22.91 -4.40
CA PHE A 180 2.57 -24.32 -4.44
C PHE A 180 3.17 -25.04 -5.66
N THR A 181 3.09 -24.49 -6.86
CA THR A 181 3.67 -25.10 -8.07
C THR A 181 5.19 -25.26 -7.98
N MET A 182 5.89 -24.27 -7.40
CA MET A 182 7.34 -24.34 -7.19
C MET A 182 7.73 -25.50 -6.25
N ILE A 183 6.93 -25.81 -5.22
CA ILE A 183 7.16 -26.97 -4.35
C ILE A 183 7.04 -28.28 -5.13
N PHE A 184 6.01 -28.43 -5.98
CA PHE A 184 5.83 -29.64 -6.79
C PHE A 184 6.92 -29.81 -7.85
N VAL A 185 7.38 -28.72 -8.46
CA VAL A 185 8.50 -28.72 -9.42
C VAL A 185 9.81 -29.13 -8.72
N ILE A 186 10.07 -28.62 -7.53
CA ILE A 186 11.28 -29.01 -6.78
C ILE A 186 11.23 -30.49 -6.40
N ALA A 187 10.07 -30.99 -5.96
CA ALA A 187 9.90 -32.41 -5.65
C ALA A 187 10.10 -33.32 -6.88
N SER A 188 9.57 -32.92 -8.05
CA SER A 188 9.75 -33.70 -9.28
C SER A 188 11.21 -33.70 -9.77
N ILE A 189 11.92 -32.57 -9.67
CA ILE A 189 13.36 -32.48 -9.99
C ILE A 189 14.18 -33.37 -9.04
N ILE A 190 13.88 -33.39 -7.75
CA ILE A 190 14.59 -34.25 -6.79
C ILE A 190 14.37 -35.73 -7.13
N ILE A 191 13.13 -36.13 -7.41
CA ILE A 191 12.82 -37.53 -7.75
C ILE A 191 13.50 -37.94 -9.06
N THR A 192 13.44 -37.11 -10.10
CA THR A 192 14.12 -37.40 -11.38
C THR A 192 15.63 -37.52 -11.21
N VAL A 193 16.27 -36.67 -10.40
CA VAL A 193 17.71 -36.82 -10.08
C VAL A 193 17.99 -38.14 -9.37
N ILE A 194 17.16 -38.55 -8.41
CA ILE A 194 17.30 -39.85 -7.73
C ILE A 194 17.16 -41.00 -8.73
N VAL A 195 16.16 -40.95 -9.61
CA VAL A 195 15.90 -41.98 -10.63
C VAL A 195 17.06 -42.07 -11.61
N ILE A 196 17.53 -40.94 -12.15
CA ILE A 196 18.68 -40.89 -13.07
C ILE A 196 19.94 -41.41 -12.40
N ASN A 197 20.22 -40.99 -11.16
CA ASN A 197 21.36 -41.48 -10.39
C ASN A 197 21.28 -42.99 -10.16
N THR A 198 20.08 -43.53 -9.89
CA THR A 198 19.87 -44.97 -9.70
C THR A 198 19.98 -45.74 -11.03
N HIS A 199 19.53 -45.15 -12.14
CA HIS A 199 19.59 -45.74 -13.48
C HIS A 199 21.02 -45.78 -14.05
N HIS A 200 21.79 -44.71 -13.90
CA HIS A 200 23.17 -44.62 -14.37
C HIS A 200 24.21 -45.24 -13.42
N ARG A 201 23.78 -45.77 -12.25
CA ARG A 201 24.66 -46.50 -11.34
C ARG A 201 25.02 -47.86 -11.94
N SER A 202 26.05 -47.85 -12.78
CA SER A 202 26.59 -49.06 -13.42
C SER A 202 27.27 -49.97 -12.40
N PRO A 203 27.06 -51.31 -12.46
CA PRO A 203 27.62 -52.29 -11.52
C PRO A 203 29.15 -52.44 -11.57
N SER A 204 29.85 -51.66 -12.40
CA SER A 204 31.30 -51.80 -12.66
C SER A 204 32.20 -51.11 -11.63
N THR A 205 31.69 -50.16 -10.85
CA THR A 205 32.52 -49.31 -9.96
C THR A 205 32.28 -49.55 -8.46
N HIS A 206 31.26 -50.32 -8.06
CA HIS A 206 31.00 -50.68 -6.65
C HIS A 206 30.34 -52.06 -6.55
N THR A 207 30.82 -52.93 -5.64
CA THR A 207 30.15 -54.19 -5.30
C THR A 207 28.83 -53.90 -4.58
N MET A 208 27.70 -54.05 -5.27
CA MET A 208 26.37 -53.89 -4.67
C MET A 208 26.10 -55.01 -3.67
N PRO A 209 25.63 -54.69 -2.44
CA PRO A 209 25.14 -55.70 -1.51
C PRO A 209 24.05 -56.56 -2.16
N ALA A 210 23.99 -57.85 -1.83
CA ALA A 210 23.06 -58.79 -2.48
C ALA A 210 21.59 -58.36 -2.40
N TRP A 211 21.19 -57.68 -1.31
CA TRP A 211 19.85 -57.11 -1.15
C TRP A 211 19.56 -55.95 -2.11
N VAL A 212 20.56 -55.12 -2.42
CA VAL A 212 20.44 -54.01 -3.37
C VAL A 212 20.37 -54.53 -4.80
N ARG A 213 21.11 -55.59 -5.15
CA ARG A 213 21.06 -56.20 -6.49
C ARG A 213 19.70 -56.84 -6.77
N LYS A 214 19.16 -57.59 -5.79
CA LYS A 214 17.82 -58.19 -5.88
C LYS A 214 16.73 -57.11 -5.97
N ALA A 215 16.86 -56.02 -5.19
CA ALA A 215 15.97 -54.88 -5.31
C ALA A 215 16.12 -54.15 -6.66
N ALA A 216 17.34 -53.91 -7.15
CA ALA A 216 17.56 -53.16 -8.39
C ALA A 216 17.02 -53.89 -9.63
N GLU A 217 17.09 -55.21 -9.69
CA GLU A 217 16.52 -55.99 -10.82
C GLU A 217 14.99 -55.99 -10.80
N GLU A 218 14.36 -56.12 -9.63
CA GLU A 218 12.89 -56.08 -9.52
C GLU A 218 12.33 -54.66 -9.64
N TRP A 219 13.08 -53.64 -9.22
CA TRP A 219 12.62 -52.25 -9.17
C TRP A 219 12.93 -51.44 -10.43
N LYS A 220 13.66 -51.98 -11.42
CA LYS A 220 13.90 -51.27 -12.70
C LYS A 220 12.60 -50.99 -13.46
N PHE A 221 11.73 -51.99 -13.55
CA PHE A 221 10.41 -51.82 -14.16
C PHE A 221 9.52 -50.90 -13.32
N VAL A 222 9.57 -51.07 -11.99
CA VAL A 222 8.81 -50.22 -11.05
C VAL A 222 9.24 -48.76 -11.13
N ALA A 223 10.54 -48.47 -11.21
CA ALA A 223 11.07 -47.12 -11.30
C ALA A 223 10.71 -46.44 -12.63
N MET A 224 10.77 -47.18 -13.75
CA MET A 224 10.34 -46.67 -15.06
C MET A 224 8.84 -46.37 -15.07
N VAL A 225 8.02 -47.25 -14.49
CA VAL A 225 6.57 -47.05 -14.36
C VAL A 225 6.24 -45.89 -13.41
N LEU A 226 6.97 -45.77 -12.29
CA LEU A 226 6.80 -44.71 -11.31
C LEU A 226 7.11 -43.33 -11.91
N ASP A 227 8.16 -43.22 -12.72
CA ASP A 227 8.52 -41.98 -13.42
C ASP A 227 7.41 -41.53 -14.38
N HIS A 228 6.84 -42.45 -15.15
CA HIS A 228 5.71 -42.13 -16.05
C HIS A 228 4.45 -41.74 -15.27
N ILE A 229 4.17 -42.41 -14.15
CA ILE A 229 3.03 -42.05 -13.27
C ILE A 229 3.24 -40.65 -12.67
N LEU A 230 4.45 -40.35 -12.19
CA LEU A 230 4.79 -39.04 -11.61
C LEU A 230 4.71 -37.93 -12.65
N LEU A 231 5.17 -38.17 -13.88
CA LEU A 231 5.03 -37.24 -15.00
C LEU A 231 3.56 -37.01 -15.37
N CYS A 232 2.74 -38.06 -15.42
CA CYS A 232 1.30 -37.93 -15.66
C CYS A 232 0.60 -37.10 -14.57
N VAL A 233 0.93 -37.35 -13.28
CA VAL A 233 0.38 -36.58 -12.16
C VAL A 233 0.83 -35.11 -12.22
N PHE A 234 2.11 -34.86 -12.53
CA PHE A 234 2.64 -33.51 -12.67
C PHE A 234 1.95 -32.74 -13.81
N MET A 235 1.82 -33.36 -14.99
CA MET A 235 1.11 -32.77 -16.13
C MET A 235 -0.35 -32.46 -15.81
N ALA A 236 -1.05 -33.36 -15.12
CA ALA A 236 -2.42 -33.13 -14.69
C ALA A 236 -2.54 -31.94 -13.72
N VAL A 237 -1.64 -31.84 -12.73
CA VAL A 237 -1.61 -30.72 -11.77
C VAL A 237 -1.31 -29.39 -12.47
N CYS A 238 -0.37 -29.37 -13.42
CA CYS A 238 -0.06 -28.18 -14.20
C CYS A 238 -1.24 -27.74 -15.07
N ILE A 239 -1.93 -28.67 -15.73
CA ILE A 239 -3.10 -28.37 -16.56
C ILE A 239 -4.24 -27.83 -15.70
N ILE A 240 -4.57 -28.49 -14.58
CA ILE A 240 -5.63 -28.04 -13.66
C ILE A 240 -5.28 -26.68 -13.05
N GLY A 241 -4.04 -26.47 -12.63
CA GLY A 241 -3.58 -25.20 -12.09
C GLY A 241 -3.68 -24.06 -13.12
N THR A 242 -3.29 -24.33 -14.36
CA THR A 242 -3.39 -23.36 -15.47
C THR A 242 -4.85 -23.03 -15.77
N LEU A 243 -5.71 -24.04 -15.90
CA LEU A 243 -7.15 -23.84 -16.10
C LEU A 243 -7.80 -23.07 -14.95
N GLY A 244 -7.40 -23.33 -13.70
CA GLY A 244 -7.89 -22.62 -12.52
C GLY A 244 -7.50 -21.14 -12.51
N VAL A 245 -6.25 -20.82 -12.88
CA VAL A 245 -5.78 -19.42 -13.00
C VAL A 245 -6.51 -18.70 -14.14
N PHE A 246 -6.62 -19.33 -15.31
CA PHE A 246 -7.31 -18.72 -16.44
C PHE A 246 -8.81 -18.55 -16.17
N ALA A 247 -9.48 -19.53 -15.56
CA ALA A 247 -10.89 -19.41 -15.18
C ALA A 247 -11.10 -18.33 -14.11
N GLY A 248 -10.24 -18.24 -13.10
CA GLY A 248 -10.29 -17.19 -12.08
C GLY A 248 -10.11 -15.79 -12.70
N CYS A 249 -9.14 -15.63 -13.59
CA CYS A 249 -8.92 -14.40 -14.34
C CYS A 249 -10.10 -14.05 -15.26
N LEU A 250 -10.69 -15.04 -15.93
CA LEU A 250 -11.86 -14.85 -16.79
C LEU A 250 -13.10 -14.43 -16.00
N ILE A 251 -13.30 -14.99 -14.81
CA ILE A 251 -14.41 -14.65 -13.92
C ILE A 251 -14.25 -13.23 -13.39
N GLU A 252 -13.05 -12.83 -12.97
CA GLU A 252 -12.78 -11.44 -12.55
C GLU A 252 -13.00 -10.46 -13.71
N LEU A 253 -12.57 -10.79 -14.93
CA LEU A 253 -12.83 -9.99 -16.12
C LEU A 253 -14.32 -9.93 -16.51
N SER A 254 -15.12 -10.94 -16.16
CA SER A 254 -16.57 -10.95 -16.41
C SER A 254 -17.41 -10.22 -15.36
N MET A 255 -16.83 -9.93 -14.19
CA MET A 255 -17.47 -9.19 -13.09
C MET A 255 -17.08 -7.71 -13.05
N LEU A 256 -16.19 -7.27 -13.95
CA LEU A 256 -15.91 -5.88 -14.29
C LEU A 256 -16.82 -5.45 -15.46
#